data_AF-A0A924U7G1-F1
#
_entry.id   AF-A0A924U7G1-F1
#
_cell.length_a   1.000
_cell.length_b   1.000
_cell.length_c   1.000
_cell.angle_alpha   90.00
_cell.angle_beta   90.00
_cell.angle_gamma   90.00
#
_symmetry.space_group_name_H-M   'P 1'
#
loop_
_entity.id
_entity.type
_entity.pdbx_description
1 polymer ?
#
loop_
_entity_poly.entity_id
_entity_poly.type
_entity_poly.pdbx_seq_one_letter_code
_entity_poly.pdbx_strand_id
1 'polypeptide(L)'
;MSDVVSALGGARFDGFVTVREIGPLGMISLRARPDVPGLEAAVRAVTGTGLPGVRRIEVAGDCAAGWMSPDEYLLILPYDQTEAALAGLTRALQGQHHLAVVVS
;
A
#
# COMPACT_ATOMS: atom_id res chain seq x y z
N MET A 1 -10.38 5.62 -19.36
CA MET A 1 -9.14 5.39 -18.62
C MET A 1 -8.12 4.89 -19.61
N SER A 2 -6.91 5.46 -19.61
CA SER A 2 -5.78 4.93 -20.40
C SER A 2 -5.48 3.50 -19.96
N ASP A 3 -5.03 2.66 -20.90
CA ASP A 3 -4.62 1.30 -20.58
C ASP A 3 -3.54 1.31 -19.49
N VAL A 4 -3.63 0.37 -18.55
CA VAL A 4 -2.61 0.21 -17.52
C VAL A 4 -1.40 -0.45 -18.18
N VAL A 5 -0.40 0.35 -18.53
CA VAL A 5 0.82 -0.11 -19.20
C VAL A 5 2.00 -0.01 -18.23
N SER A 6 2.85 -1.03 -18.18
CA SER A 6 4.07 -0.97 -17.39
C SER A 6 5.10 -0.05 -18.07
N ALA A 7 5.90 0.65 -17.28
CA ALA A 7 6.82 1.66 -17.78
C ALA A 7 7.91 1.07 -18.70
N LEU A 8 8.32 -0.17 -18.44
CA LEU A 8 9.37 -0.87 -19.20
C LEU A 8 8.83 -2.02 -20.06
N GLY A 9 7.51 -2.14 -20.24
CA GLY A 9 6.88 -3.17 -21.08
C GLY A 9 7.16 -4.62 -20.62
N GLY A 10 7.38 -4.84 -19.33
CA GLY A 10 7.68 -6.16 -18.76
C GLY A 10 9.15 -6.57 -18.89
N ALA A 11 10.06 -5.60 -19.04
CA ALA A 11 11.49 -5.86 -19.20
C ALA A 11 12.03 -6.86 -18.16
N ARG A 12 12.86 -7.79 -18.65
CA ARG A 12 13.43 -8.88 -17.86
C ARG A 12 14.86 -9.17 -18.30
N PHE A 13 15.70 -9.51 -17.34
CA PHE A 13 17.06 -9.98 -17.54
C PHE A 13 17.32 -11.19 -16.64
N ASP A 14 17.79 -12.28 -17.23
CA ASP A 14 18.16 -13.52 -16.52
C ASP A 14 19.67 -13.76 -16.67
N GLY A 15 20.43 -13.48 -15.60
CA GLY A 15 21.88 -13.68 -15.53
C GLY A 15 22.30 -14.36 -14.24
N PHE A 16 23.32 -13.84 -13.56
CA PHE A 16 23.68 -14.31 -12.19
C PHE A 16 22.51 -14.14 -11.21
N VAL A 17 21.68 -13.12 -11.42
CA VAL A 17 20.40 -12.91 -10.76
C VAL A 17 19.34 -12.59 -11.81
N THR A 18 18.08 -12.90 -11.50
CA THR A 18 16.93 -12.47 -12.29
C THR A 18 16.48 -11.08 -11.84
N VAL A 19 16.35 -10.16 -12.78
CA VAL A 19 15.72 -8.85 -12.58
C VAL A 19 14.56 -8.73 -13.56
N ARG A 20 13.39 -8.33 -13.06
CA ARG A 20 12.21 -8.10 -13.89
C ARG A 20 11.48 -6.86 -13.41
N GLU A 21 10.81 -6.18 -14.33
CA GLU A 21 9.76 -5.24 -13.97
C GLU A 21 8.65 -5.98 -13.22
N ILE A 22 8.19 -5.41 -12.11
CA ILE A 22 7.12 -6.02 -11.32
C ILE A 22 5.74 -5.85 -11.96
N GLY A 23 5.57 -4.79 -12.75
CA GLY A 23 4.30 -4.33 -13.29
C GLY A 23 3.67 -3.25 -12.43
N PRO A 24 2.47 -2.77 -12.79
CA PRO A 24 1.71 -1.80 -12.00
C PRO A 24 1.37 -2.36 -10.61
N LEU A 25 1.59 -1.55 -9.58
CA LEU A 25 1.21 -1.85 -8.20
C LEU A 25 0.38 -0.70 -7.64
N GLY A 26 -0.66 -1.04 -6.88
CA GLY A 26 -1.40 -0.06 -6.09
C GLY A 26 -0.54 0.39 -4.92
N MET A 27 -0.45 1.71 -4.72
CA MET A 27 0.29 2.28 -3.60
C MET A 27 -0.51 3.41 -2.97
N ILE A 28 -0.72 3.34 -1.66
CA ILE A 28 -1.35 4.39 -0.87
C ILE A 28 -0.38 4.83 0.22
N SER A 29 -0.01 6.12 0.22
CA SER A 29 0.60 6.74 1.40
C SER A 29 -0.50 7.07 2.40
N LEU A 30 -0.41 6.49 3.60
CA LEU A 30 -1.32 6.73 4.71
C LEU A 30 -0.55 7.42 5.83
N ARG A 31 -0.91 8.67 6.13
CA ARG A 31 -0.46 9.38 7.33
C ARG A 31 -1.52 9.34 8.42
N ALA A 32 -1.15 8.74 9.55
CA ALA A 32 -1.96 8.67 10.76
C ALA A 32 -1.04 8.36 11.95
N ARG A 33 -1.28 8.99 13.10
CA ARG A 33 -0.55 8.61 14.32
C ARG A 33 -0.91 7.18 14.73
N PRO A 34 0.00 6.42 15.35
CA PRO A 34 -0.26 5.02 15.74
C PRO A 34 -1.42 4.86 16.74
N ASP A 35 -1.77 5.91 17.48
CA ASP A 35 -2.86 5.94 18.47
C ASP A 35 -4.22 6.34 17.88
N VAL A 36 -4.31 6.58 16.57
CA VAL A 36 -5.59 6.84 15.89
C VAL A 36 -6.53 5.64 16.06
N PRO A 37 -7.72 5.83 16.68
CA PRO A 37 -8.70 4.76 16.83
C PRO A 37 -9.07 4.13 15.49
N GLY A 38 -9.01 2.80 15.42
CA GLY A 38 -9.40 2.03 14.23
C GLY A 38 -8.33 1.93 13.14
N LEU A 39 -7.15 2.56 13.29
CA LEU A 39 -6.08 2.52 12.28
C LEU A 39 -5.65 1.10 11.91
N GLU A 40 -5.33 0.27 12.90
CA GLU A 40 -4.90 -1.11 12.66
C GLU A 40 -5.98 -1.93 11.94
N ALA A 41 -7.24 -1.77 12.34
CA ALA A 41 -8.36 -2.45 11.70
C ALA A 41 -8.56 -1.97 10.25
N ALA A 42 -8.40 -0.68 9.99
CA ALA A 42 -8.50 -0.09 8.65
C ALA A 42 -7.39 -0.62 7.73
N VAL A 43 -6.13 -0.62 8.19
CA VAL A 43 -4.99 -1.18 7.43
C VAL A 43 -5.22 -2.65 7.14
N ARG A 44 -5.62 -3.44 8.15
CA ARG A 44 -5.90 -4.86 7.99
C ARG A 44 -7.04 -5.14 7.02
N ALA A 45 -8.08 -4.31 6.99
CA ALA A 45 -9.20 -4.48 6.07
C ALA A 45 -8.79 -4.34 4.60
N VAL A 46 -7.80 -3.49 4.28
CA VAL A 46 -7.39 -3.24 2.89
C VAL A 46 -6.13 -3.99 2.46
N THR A 47 -5.27 -4.39 3.39
CA THR A 47 -4.02 -5.11 3.08
C THR A 47 -3.99 -6.54 3.59
N GLY A 48 -4.88 -6.91 4.53
CA GLY A 48 -4.78 -8.17 5.25
C GLY A 48 -3.65 -8.23 6.30
N THR A 49 -2.81 -7.20 6.41
CA THR A 49 -1.67 -7.16 7.34
C THR A 49 -2.03 -6.46 8.65
N GLY A 50 -1.20 -6.64 9.68
CA GLY A 50 -1.19 -5.73 10.84
C GLY A 50 -0.58 -4.38 10.50
N LEU A 51 -0.57 -3.48 11.48
CA LEU A 51 0.22 -2.25 11.42
C LEU A 51 1.71 -2.61 11.53
N PRO A 52 2.58 -2.14 10.63
CA PRO A 52 3.98 -2.52 10.68
C PRO A 52 4.69 -1.90 11.88
N GLY A 53 5.59 -2.67 12.48
CA GLY A 53 6.54 -2.15 13.47
C GLY A 53 7.51 -1.15 12.87
N VAL A 54 8.21 -0.39 13.72
CA VAL A 54 9.19 0.62 13.28
C VAL A 54 10.28 -0.03 12.40
N ARG A 55 10.44 0.50 11.18
CA ARG A 55 11.37 -0.01 10.14
C ARG A 55 11.08 -1.46 9.72
N ARG A 56 9.80 -1.87 9.74
CA ARG A 56 9.34 -3.17 9.26
C ARG A 56 8.39 -3.03 8.09
N ILE A 57 8.23 -4.14 7.39
CA ILE A 57 7.19 -4.36 6.39
C ILE A 57 6.47 -5.65 6.78
N GLU A 58 5.15 -5.58 6.82
CA GLU A 58 4.28 -6.75 6.96
C GLU A 58 3.79 -7.12 5.56
N VAL A 59 3.75 -8.42 5.25
CA VAL A 59 3.36 -8.93 3.93
C VAL A 59 2.26 -9.98 4.08
N ALA A 60 1.21 -9.87 3.28
CA ALA A 60 0.12 -10.83 3.20
C ALA A 60 -0.25 -11.08 1.73
N GLY A 61 0.31 -12.14 1.14
CA GLY A 61 0.13 -12.45 -0.28
C GLY A 61 0.66 -11.32 -1.17
N ASP A 62 -0.21 -10.76 -2.01
CA ASP A 62 0.12 -9.67 -2.94
C ASP A 62 -0.01 -8.27 -2.31
N CYS A 63 -0.29 -8.21 -1.00
CA CYS A 63 -0.40 -6.96 -0.24
C CYS A 63 0.74 -6.82 0.77
N ALA A 64 1.09 -5.57 1.09
CA ALA A 64 2.03 -5.26 2.15
C ALA A 64 1.73 -3.91 2.83
N ALA A 65 2.18 -3.75 4.06
CA ALA A 65 2.20 -2.48 4.77
C ALA A 65 3.62 -2.20 5.28
N GLY A 66 4.25 -1.12 4.79
CA GLY A 66 5.58 -0.70 5.17
C GLY A 66 5.56 0.50 6.12
N TRP A 67 6.42 0.50 7.14
CA TRP A 67 6.66 1.67 7.98
C TRP A 67 7.55 2.68 7.25
N MET A 68 7.09 3.92 7.13
CA MET A 68 7.85 5.00 6.46
C MET A 68 8.34 6.05 7.46
N SER A 69 7.51 6.39 8.45
CA SER A 69 7.87 7.33 9.52
C SER A 69 6.95 7.11 10.75
N PRO A 70 7.17 7.79 11.89
CA PRO A 70 6.36 7.60 13.11
C PRO A 70 4.84 7.73 12.92
N ASP A 71 4.39 8.43 11.88
CA ASP A 71 2.99 8.60 11.53
C ASP A 71 2.69 8.32 10.05
N GLU A 72 3.54 7.55 9.36
CA GLU A 72 3.37 7.27 7.93
C GLU A 72 3.61 5.80 7.58
N TYR A 73 2.70 5.27 6.76
CA TYR A 73 2.71 3.90 6.26
C TYR A 73 2.55 3.91 4.74
N LEU A 74 3.27 3.02 4.06
CA LEU A 74 3.07 2.75 2.64
C LEU A 74 2.30 1.43 2.51
N LEU A 75 1.07 1.52 1.99
CA LEU A 75 0.26 0.34 1.71
C LEU A 75 0.43 -0.05 0.25
N ILE A 76 0.82 -1.29 0.01
CA ILE A 76 1.02 -1.87 -1.31
C ILE A 76 -0.05 -2.94 -1.50
N LEU A 77 -0.72 -2.93 -2.65
CA LEU A 77 -1.81 -3.84 -2.98
C LEU A 77 -1.95 -4.00 -4.50
N PRO A 78 -2.77 -4.95 -5.00
CA PRO A 78 -3.07 -5.02 -6.43
C PRO A 78 -3.60 -3.70 -7.00
N TYR A 79 -3.10 -3.32 -8.17
CA TYR A 79 -3.37 -2.00 -8.76
C TYR A 79 -4.86 -1.72 -8.97
N ASP A 80 -5.62 -2.75 -9.37
CA ASP A 80 -7.07 -2.68 -9.59
C ASP A 80 -7.89 -2.49 -8.30
N GLN A 81 -7.30 -2.73 -7.13
CA GLN A 81 -7.95 -2.58 -5.82
C GLN A 81 -7.68 -1.22 -5.17
N THR A 82 -6.77 -0.41 -5.72
CA THR A 82 -6.28 0.84 -5.13
C THR A 82 -7.40 1.82 -4.76
N GLU A 83 -8.31 2.10 -5.68
CA GLU A 83 -9.42 3.04 -5.46
C GLU A 83 -10.41 2.54 -4.39
N ALA A 84 -10.72 1.23 -4.43
CA ALA A 84 -11.61 0.62 -3.45
C ALA A 84 -10.97 0.63 -2.04
N ALA A 85 -9.67 0.37 -1.94
CA ALA A 85 -8.91 0.44 -0.70
C ALA A 85 -8.86 1.87 -0.15
N LEU A 86 -8.60 2.87 -1.00
CA LEU A 86 -8.62 4.27 -0.59
C LEU A 86 -9.99 4.65 0.00
N ALA A 87 -11.08 4.33 -0.71
CA ALA A 87 -12.43 4.59 -0.22
C ALA A 87 -12.73 3.85 1.10
N GLY A 88 -12.22 2.63 1.25
CA GLY A 88 -12.29 1.84 2.47
C GLY A 88 -11.59 2.52 3.66
N LEU A 89 -10.37 3.00 3.45
CA LEU A 89 -9.61 3.76 4.45
C LEU A 89 -10.32 5.05 4.85
N THR A 90 -10.76 5.83 3.86
CA THR A 90 -11.49 7.09 4.11
C THR A 90 -12.74 6.86 4.95
N ARG A 91 -13.48 5.77 4.69
CA ARG A 91 -14.67 5.41 5.48
C ARG A 91 -14.33 4.94 6.88
N ALA A 92 -13.34 4.06 7.01
CA ALA A 92 -12.95 3.46 8.29
C ALA A 92 -12.37 4.49 9.27
N LEU A 93 -11.72 5.54 8.75
CA LEU A 93 -11.07 6.59 9.53
C LEU A 93 -11.88 7.90 9.56
N GLN A 94 -13.17 7.87 9.23
CA GLN A 94 -14.03 9.06 9.30
C GLN A 94 -14.01 9.68 10.69
N GLY A 95 -13.84 11.00 10.75
CA GLY A 95 -13.74 11.75 12.00
C GLY A 95 -12.38 11.65 12.69
N GLN A 96 -11.44 10.86 12.18
CA GLN A 96 -10.06 10.78 12.67
C GLN A 96 -9.12 11.65 11.85
N HIS A 97 -8.08 12.19 12.48
CA HIS A 97 -7.04 12.93 11.78
C HIS A 97 -6.14 11.97 10.99
N HIS A 98 -6.32 11.96 9.67
CA HIS A 98 -5.53 11.14 8.75
C HIS A 98 -5.43 11.80 7.36
N LEU A 99 -4.47 11.33 6.56
CA LEU A 99 -4.37 11.60 5.13
C LEU A 99 -4.10 10.28 4.43
N ALA A 100 -4.85 9.96 3.37
CA ALA A 100 -4.61 8.82 2.52
C ALA A 100 -4.57 9.28 1.06
N VAL A 101 -3.50 8.96 0.32
CA VAL A 101 -3.29 9.41 -1.05
C VAL A 101 -2.72 8.29 -1.90
N VAL A 102 -3.29 8.09 -3.08
CA VAL A 102 -2.74 7.17 -4.09
C VAL A 102 -1.47 7.77 -4.69
N VAL A 103 -0.38 7.00 -4.68
CA VAL A 103 0.96 7.42 -5.14
C VAL A 103 1.55 6.48 -6.21
N SER A 104 0.72 5.59 -6.77
CA SER A 104 1.04 4.68 -7.89
C SER A 104 0.89 5.34 -9.24
#